data_AF-A0A7Y2EYU3-F1
#
_entry.id   AF-A0A7Y2EYU3-F1
#
_cell.length_a   1.000
_cell.length_b   1.000
_cell.length_c   1.000
_cell.angle_alpha   90.00
_cell.angle_beta   90.00
_cell.angle_gamma   90.00
#
_symmetry.space_group_name_H-M   'P 1'
#
loop_
_entity.id
_entity.type
_entity.pdbx_description
1 polymer ?
#
loop_
_entity_poly.entity_id
_entity_poly.type
_entity_poly.pdbx_seq_one_letter_code
_entity_poly.pdbx_strand_id
1 'polypeptide(L)'
;MTIDWWTAVRFLHIIGAILWIGGQLSFAFVITPGLRSVEADPDRVRASQVAVARRFGNVISYVGIPLQLATGLALSWRVFDLGKDTIPDYGFWLGLKIVLFLGAIILAAVHGIMAAKGASGLSRRLADSGMVLSLGILLIAVVLGGG
;
A
#
# COMPACT_ATOMS: atom_id res chain seq x y z
N MET A 1 8.88 -28.80 -7.91
CA MET A 1 7.84 -27.80 -7.59
C MET A 1 7.49 -27.09 -8.89
N THR A 2 6.26 -27.22 -9.37
CA THR A 2 5.77 -26.47 -10.54
C THR A 2 5.09 -25.19 -10.05
N ILE A 3 5.38 -24.05 -10.69
CA ILE A 3 4.68 -22.80 -10.43
C ILE A 3 3.32 -22.90 -11.11
N ASP A 4 2.25 -23.00 -10.31
CA ASP A 4 0.89 -22.95 -10.84
C ASP A 4 0.39 -21.51 -10.97
N TRP A 5 -0.75 -21.35 -11.65
CA TRP A 5 -1.37 -20.04 -11.88
C TRP A 5 -1.63 -19.27 -10.57
N TRP A 6 -2.11 -19.96 -9.53
CA TRP A 6 -2.45 -19.33 -8.25
C TRP A 6 -1.22 -18.87 -7.49
N THR A 7 -0.10 -19.58 -7.61
CA THR A 7 1.20 -19.18 -7.09
C THR A 7 1.65 -17.89 -7.76
N ALA A 8 1.50 -17.76 -9.08
CA ALA A 8 1.83 -16.54 -9.80
C ALA A 8 0.96 -15.34 -9.36
N VAL A 9 -0.36 -15.54 -9.21
CA VAL A 9 -1.28 -14.51 -8.72
C VAL A 9 -0.91 -14.06 -7.30
N ARG A 10 -0.63 -15.01 -6.40
CA ARG A 10 -0.20 -14.71 -5.02
C ARG A 10 1.14 -13.99 -4.98
N PHE A 11 2.08 -14.40 -5.81
CA PHE A 11 3.37 -13.73 -5.95
C PHE A 11 3.20 -12.27 -6.39
N LEU A 12 2.42 -12.01 -7.44
CA LEU A 12 2.13 -10.66 -7.91
C LEU A 12 1.43 -9.80 -6.85
N HIS A 13 0.49 -10.39 -6.10
CA HIS A 13 -0.16 -9.72 -4.96
C HIS A 13 0.86 -9.30 -3.89
N ILE A 14 1.79 -10.19 -3.53
CA ILE A 14 2.83 -9.90 -2.53
C ILE A 14 3.79 -8.82 -3.05
N ILE A 15 4.23 -8.90 -4.31
CA ILE A 15 5.09 -7.87 -4.91
C ILE A 15 4.42 -6.51 -4.89
N GLY A 16 3.14 -6.43 -5.26
CA GLY A 16 2.39 -5.17 -5.19
C GLY A 16 2.33 -4.61 -3.77
N ALA A 17 2.19 -5.47 -2.75
CA ALA A 17 2.08 -5.06 -1.35
C ALA A 17 3.43 -4.56 -0.83
N ILE A 18 4.52 -5.23 -1.21
CA ILE A 18 5.89 -4.80 -0.91
C ILE A 18 6.17 -3.43 -1.55
N LEU A 19 5.81 -3.23 -2.82
CA LEU A 19 6.02 -1.94 -3.47
C LEU A 19 5.23 -0.80 -2.81
N TRP A 20 4.00 -1.09 -2.36
CA TRP A 20 3.16 -0.13 -1.66
C TRP A 20 3.74 0.26 -0.30
N ILE A 21 3.87 -0.73 0.60
CA ILE A 21 4.28 -0.51 2.00
C ILE A 21 5.76 -0.13 2.04
N GLY A 22 6.60 -0.84 1.30
CA GLY A 22 8.02 -0.56 1.17
C GLY A 22 8.29 0.81 0.56
N GLY A 23 7.46 1.27 -0.38
CA GLY A 23 7.54 2.63 -0.90
C GLY A 23 7.26 3.68 0.18
N GLN A 24 6.19 3.54 0.96
CA GLN A 24 5.87 4.44 2.08
C GLN A 24 7.02 4.49 3.11
N LEU A 25 7.52 3.32 3.52
CA LEU A 25 8.64 3.21 4.46
C LEU A 25 9.92 3.83 3.90
N SER A 26 10.23 3.58 2.62
CA SER A 26 11.40 4.16 1.95
C SER A 26 11.31 5.69 1.90
N PHE A 27 10.14 6.24 1.60
CA PHE A 27 9.93 7.69 1.63
C PHE A 27 10.14 8.30 3.01
N ALA A 28 9.59 7.66 4.03
CA ALA A 28 9.64 8.14 5.41
C ALA A 28 11.06 8.05 6.01
N PHE A 29 11.74 6.93 5.81
CA PHE A 29 12.97 6.60 6.54
C PHE A 29 14.26 6.72 5.73
N VAL A 30 14.19 6.69 4.39
CA VAL A 30 15.40 6.68 3.54
C VAL A 30 15.47 7.92 2.65
N ILE A 31 14.46 8.13 1.80
CA ILE A 31 14.48 9.18 0.78
C ILE A 31 14.40 10.56 1.43
N THR A 32 13.44 10.78 2.34
CA THR A 32 13.27 12.10 2.99
C THR A 32 14.49 12.49 3.83
N PRO A 33 15.01 11.62 4.72
CA PRO A 33 16.22 11.92 5.47
C PRO A 33 17.45 12.08 4.58
N GLY A 34 17.62 11.21 3.58
CA GLY A 34 18.76 11.24 2.66
C GLY A 34 18.83 12.50 1.81
N LEU A 35 17.69 13.00 1.31
CA LEU A 35 17.65 14.27 0.58
C LEU A 35 18.04 15.45 1.49
N ARG A 36 17.56 15.44 2.75
CA ARG A 36 17.88 16.50 3.73
C ARG A 36 19.34 16.47 4.20
N SER A 37 20.03 15.33 4.09
CA SER A 37 21.43 15.24 4.51
C SER A 37 22.42 15.73 3.46
N VAL A 38 22.02 15.81 2.18
CA VAL A 38 22.91 16.17 1.07
C VAL A 38 22.58 17.52 0.44
N GLU A 39 21.42 18.10 0.74
CA GLU A 39 20.97 19.39 0.22
C GLU A 39 20.53 20.31 1.37
N ALA A 40 21.06 21.52 1.38
CA ALA A 40 20.80 22.51 2.43
C ALA A 40 19.60 23.40 2.11
N ASP A 41 19.28 23.59 0.82
CA ASP A 41 18.14 24.41 0.39
C ASP A 41 16.81 23.65 0.59
N PRO A 42 15.93 24.11 1.51
CA PRO A 42 14.66 23.43 1.78
C PRO A 42 13.72 23.37 0.57
N ASP A 43 13.78 24.36 -0.33
CA ASP A 43 12.90 24.41 -1.50
C ASP A 43 13.35 23.40 -2.56
N ARG A 44 14.67 23.22 -2.73
CA ARG A 44 15.22 22.16 -3.59
C ARG A 44 14.91 20.77 -3.05
N VAL A 45 15.07 20.55 -1.74
CA VAL A 45 14.66 19.28 -1.10
C VAL A 45 13.18 19.00 -1.36
N ARG A 46 12.32 20.01 -1.16
CA ARG A 46 10.87 19.87 -1.38
C ARG A 46 10.55 19.56 -2.84
N ALA A 47 11.18 20.25 -3.80
CA ALA A 47 10.98 20.01 -5.21
C ALA A 47 11.36 18.57 -5.61
N SER A 48 12.50 18.08 -5.12
CA SER A 48 12.94 16.68 -5.34
C SER A 48 11.97 15.68 -4.71
N GLN A 49 11.50 15.93 -3.48
CA GLN A 49 10.51 15.08 -2.82
C GLN A 49 9.20 14.99 -3.61
N VAL A 50 8.69 16.14 -4.09
CA VAL A 50 7.47 16.18 -4.91
C VAL A 50 7.65 15.44 -6.23
N ALA A 51 8.80 15.59 -6.89
CA ALA A 51 9.09 14.89 -8.14
C ALA A 51 9.10 13.36 -7.95
N VAL A 52 9.79 12.87 -6.92
CA VAL A 52 9.86 11.43 -6.63
C VAL A 52 8.48 10.93 -6.19
N ALA A 53 7.79 11.66 -5.31
CA ALA A 53 6.47 11.29 -4.80
C ALA A 53 5.43 11.23 -5.92
N ARG A 54 5.44 12.18 -6.85
CA ARG A 54 4.56 12.16 -8.03
C ARG A 54 4.85 10.97 -8.94
N ARG A 55 6.12 10.66 -9.18
CA ARG A 55 6.49 9.49 -9.98
C ARG A 55 6.02 8.19 -9.33
N PHE A 56 6.30 8.01 -8.04
CA PHE A 56 5.85 6.86 -7.28
C PHE A 56 4.32 6.77 -7.24
N GLY A 57 3.64 7.87 -6.92
CA GLY A 57 2.19 7.95 -6.89
C GLY A 57 1.55 7.57 -8.23
N ASN A 58 2.11 8.01 -9.35
CA ASN A 58 1.63 7.61 -10.68
C ASN A 58 1.80 6.10 -10.92
N VAL A 59 2.97 5.54 -10.62
CA VAL A 59 3.21 4.09 -10.77
C VAL A 59 2.23 3.29 -9.91
N ILE A 60 2.05 3.69 -8.65
CA ILE A 60 1.11 3.03 -7.75
C ILE A 60 -0.34 3.19 -8.23
N SER A 61 -0.74 4.37 -8.69
CA SER A 61 -2.13 4.61 -9.13
C SER A 61 -2.48 3.84 -10.39
N TYR A 62 -1.57 3.79 -11.37
CA TYR A 62 -1.83 3.15 -12.67
C TYR A 62 -1.51 1.67 -12.73
N VAL A 63 -0.59 1.19 -11.88
CA VAL A 63 -0.12 -0.21 -11.91
C VAL A 63 -0.39 -0.88 -10.57
N GLY A 64 0.07 -0.28 -9.47
CA GLY A 64 -0.04 -0.87 -8.14
C GLY A 64 -1.49 -1.16 -7.70
N ILE A 65 -2.37 -0.17 -7.75
CA ILE A 65 -3.78 -0.29 -7.34
C ILE A 65 -4.52 -1.29 -8.23
N PRO A 66 -4.49 -1.19 -9.57
CA PRO A 66 -5.16 -2.18 -10.43
C PRO A 66 -4.64 -3.59 -10.21
N LEU A 67 -3.32 -3.77 -10.11
CA LEU A 67 -2.71 -5.07 -9.83
C LEU A 67 -3.20 -5.63 -8.49
N GLN A 68 -3.24 -4.80 -7.45
CA GLN A 68 -3.66 -5.22 -6.12
C GLN A 68 -5.14 -5.61 -6.06
N LEU A 69 -6.00 -4.79 -6.67
CA LEU A 69 -7.42 -5.08 -6.73
C LEU A 69 -7.68 -6.37 -7.52
N ALA A 70 -7.08 -6.52 -8.71
CA ALA A 70 -7.27 -7.70 -9.54
C ALA A 70 -6.80 -8.98 -8.85
N THR A 71 -5.58 -8.97 -8.30
CA THR A 71 -5.02 -10.15 -7.61
C THR A 71 -5.73 -10.43 -6.29
N GLY A 72 -6.10 -9.40 -5.52
CA GLY A 72 -6.85 -9.54 -4.27
C GLY A 72 -8.25 -10.13 -4.48
N LEU A 73 -8.96 -9.67 -5.52
CA LEU A 73 -10.27 -10.22 -5.91
C LEU A 73 -10.15 -11.67 -6.38
N ALA A 74 -9.16 -11.97 -7.24
CA ALA A 74 -8.94 -13.33 -7.73
C ALA A 74 -8.64 -14.32 -6.58
N LEU A 75 -7.78 -13.93 -5.64
CA LEU A 75 -7.45 -14.76 -4.47
C LEU A 75 -8.65 -14.93 -3.53
N SER A 76 -9.44 -13.88 -3.33
CA SER A 76 -10.66 -13.94 -2.50
C SER A 76 -11.69 -14.89 -3.12
N TRP A 77 -11.93 -14.78 -4.42
CA TRP A 77 -12.84 -15.66 -5.15
C TRP A 77 -12.41 -17.13 -5.05
N ARG A 78 -11.11 -17.41 -5.20
CA ARG A 78 -10.58 -18.78 -5.05
C ARG A 78 -10.83 -19.39 -3.68
N VAL A 79 -10.82 -18.57 -2.62
CA VAL A 79 -11.09 -19.04 -1.26
C VAL A 79 -12.56 -19.43 -1.10
N PHE A 80 -13.48 -18.61 -1.61
CA PHE A 80 -14.91 -18.94 -1.62
C PHE A 80 -15.22 -20.17 -2.48
N ASP A 81 -14.61 -20.27 -3.67
CA ASP A 81 -14.76 -21.41 -4.58
C ASP A 81 -14.28 -22.74 -3.95
N LEU A 82 -13.26 -22.67 -3.09
CA LEU A 82 -12.74 -23.84 -2.36
C LEU A 82 -13.46 -24.14 -1.03
N GLY A 83 -14.51 -23.40 -0.66
CA GLY A 83 -15.23 -23.57 0.60
C GLY A 83 -14.40 -23.28 1.86
N LYS A 84 -13.29 -22.54 1.72
CA LYS A 84 -12.41 -22.16 2.84
C LYS A 84 -12.95 -20.99 3.67
N ASP A 85 -14.05 -20.39 3.24
CA ASP A 85 -14.86 -19.45 4.02
C ASP A 85 -15.48 -20.08 5.27
N THR A 86 -15.53 -21.41 5.34
CA THR A 86 -15.95 -22.18 6.53
C THR A 86 -14.90 -22.22 7.64
N ILE A 87 -13.67 -21.75 7.39
CA ILE A 87 -12.65 -21.60 8.44
C ILE A 87 -13.13 -20.51 9.42
N PRO A 88 -13.17 -20.81 10.74
CA PRO A 88 -13.60 -19.84 11.75
C PRO A 88 -12.89 -18.49 11.59
N ASP A 89 -13.67 -17.40 11.64
CA ASP A 89 -13.23 -16.01 11.56
C ASP A 89 -12.51 -15.56 10.27
N TYR A 90 -12.28 -16.46 9.30
CA TYR A 90 -11.59 -16.12 8.05
C TYR A 90 -12.30 -15.00 7.29
N GLY A 91 -13.63 -15.09 7.15
CA GLY A 91 -14.45 -14.08 6.50
C GLY A 91 -14.39 -12.71 7.19
N PHE A 92 -14.32 -12.68 8.53
CA PHE A 92 -14.18 -11.45 9.30
C PHE A 92 -12.83 -10.77 9.02
N TRP A 93 -11.73 -11.51 9.15
CA TRP A 93 -10.39 -10.97 8.92
C TRP A 93 -10.16 -10.54 7.47
N LEU A 94 -10.69 -11.29 6.51
CA LEU A 94 -10.67 -10.90 5.10
C LEU A 94 -11.48 -9.62 4.86
N GLY A 95 -12.70 -9.54 5.40
CA GLY A 95 -13.56 -8.37 5.29
C GLY A 95 -12.90 -7.13 5.91
N LEU A 96 -12.32 -7.27 7.10
CA LEU A 96 -11.57 -6.20 7.76
C LEU A 96 -10.39 -5.73 6.90
N LYS A 97 -9.62 -6.66 6.32
CA LYS A 97 -8.51 -6.32 5.42
C LYS A 97 -8.97 -5.49 4.21
N ILE A 98 -10.10 -5.85 3.60
CA ILE A 98 -10.68 -5.13 2.46
C ILE A 98 -11.11 -3.72 2.87
N VAL A 99 -11.82 -3.58 4.00
CA VAL A 99 -12.27 -2.26 4.51
C VAL A 99 -11.06 -1.35 4.79
N LEU A 100 -10.03 -1.88 5.45
CA LEU A 100 -8.82 -1.13 5.74
C LEU A 100 -8.08 -0.73 4.44
N PHE A 101 -8.03 -1.61 3.44
CA PHE A 101 -7.43 -1.31 2.14
C PHE A 101 -8.17 -0.20 1.40
N LEU A 102 -9.51 -0.23 1.38
CA LEU A 102 -10.31 0.87 0.83
C LEU A 102 -10.08 2.18 1.59
N GLY A 103 -9.99 2.12 2.93
CA GLY A 103 -9.58 3.25 3.75
C GLY A 103 -8.21 3.80 3.35
N ALA A 104 -7.22 2.93 3.12
CA ALA A 104 -5.88 3.32 2.70
C ALA A 104 -5.87 4.03 1.34
N ILE A 105 -6.69 3.56 0.38
CA ILE A 105 -6.86 4.24 -0.92
C ILE A 105 -7.45 5.64 -0.72
N ILE A 106 -8.49 5.78 0.12
CA ILE A 106 -9.10 7.08 0.41
C ILE A 106 -8.09 8.02 1.07
N LEU A 107 -7.36 7.55 2.09
CA LEU A 107 -6.31 8.35 2.74
C LEU A 107 -5.23 8.78 1.75
N ALA A 108 -4.80 7.90 0.85
CA ALA A 108 -3.81 8.22 -0.18
C ALA A 108 -4.33 9.28 -1.17
N ALA A 109 -5.59 9.17 -1.62
CA ALA A 109 -6.21 10.14 -2.50
C ALA A 109 -6.33 11.52 -1.83
N VAL A 110 -6.82 11.56 -0.58
CA VAL A 110 -6.93 12.81 0.20
C VAL A 110 -5.54 13.40 0.47
N HIS A 111 -4.55 12.58 0.82
CA HIS A 111 -3.17 13.01 0.97
C HIS A 111 -2.64 13.70 -0.30
N GLY A 112 -2.85 13.08 -1.47
CA GLY A 112 -2.43 13.63 -2.76
C GLY A 112 -3.10 14.97 -3.08
N ILE A 113 -4.40 15.09 -2.82
CA ILE A 113 -5.14 16.35 -3.01
C ILE A 113 -4.62 17.44 -2.07
N MET A 114 -4.41 17.13 -0.79
CA MET A 114 -3.93 18.10 0.20
C MET A 114 -2.47 18.50 -0.05
N ALA A 115 -1.63 17.58 -0.53
CA ALA A 115 -0.27 17.87 -0.96
C ALA A 115 -0.27 18.86 -2.13
N ALA A 116 -1.12 18.65 -3.13
CA ALA A 116 -1.25 19.54 -4.28
C ALA A 116 -1.76 20.95 -3.88
N LYS A 117 -2.61 21.04 -2.86
CA LYS A 117 -3.10 22.30 -2.29
C LYS A 117 -2.12 23.02 -1.36
N GLY A 118 -0.93 22.46 -1.12
CA GLY A 118 0.09 23.07 -0.26
C GLY A 118 -0.16 22.94 1.25
N ALA A 119 -1.13 22.14 1.68
CA ALA A 119 -1.47 21.92 3.09
C ALA A 119 -0.52 20.91 3.75
N SER A 120 0.74 21.31 3.94
CA SER A 120 1.85 20.43 4.35
C SER A 120 1.62 19.68 5.66
N GLY A 121 1.05 20.33 6.69
CA GLY A 121 0.80 19.70 7.99
C GLY A 121 -0.24 18.59 7.94
N LEU A 122 -1.38 18.83 7.28
CA LEU A 122 -2.45 17.84 7.13
C LEU A 122 -2.03 16.72 6.18
N SER A 123 -1.37 17.06 5.06
CA SER A 123 -0.83 16.09 4.12
C SER A 123 0.11 15.10 4.82
N ARG A 124 0.99 15.58 5.71
CA ARG A 124 1.90 14.71 6.46
C ARG A 124 1.18 13.77 7.41
N ARG A 125 0.21 14.27 8.20
CA ARG A 125 -0.60 13.42 9.08
C ARG A 125 -1.35 12.33 8.31
N LEU A 126 -1.90 12.65 7.14
CA LEU A 126 -2.58 11.67 6.28
C LEU A 126 -1.60 10.60 5.76
N ALA A 127 -0.37 10.98 5.42
CA ALA A 127 0.66 10.03 5.00
C ALA A 127 1.05 9.09 6.16
N ASP A 128 1.30 9.64 7.35
CA ASP A 128 1.67 8.87 8.53
C ASP A 128 0.54 7.89 8.92
N SER A 129 -0.71 8.38 8.96
CA SER A 129 -1.90 7.54 9.21
C SER A 129 -2.07 6.45 8.15
N GLY A 130 -1.86 6.79 6.87
CA GLY A 130 -1.93 5.85 5.77
C GLY A 130 -0.86 4.75 5.86
N MET A 131 0.34 5.09 6.33
CA MET A 131 1.41 4.13 6.58
C MET A 131 1.05 3.19 7.74
N VAL A 132 0.61 3.73 8.88
CA VAL A 132 0.18 2.92 10.04
C VAL A 132 -0.96 1.96 9.66
N LEU A 133 -1.94 2.47 8.91
CA LEU A 133 -3.04 1.67 8.39
C LEU A 133 -2.53 0.53 7.47
N SER A 134 -1.58 0.84 6.59
CA SER A 134 -0.98 -0.15 5.67
C SER A 134 -0.19 -1.23 6.41
N LEU A 135 0.47 -0.89 7.52
CA LEU A 135 1.11 -1.86 8.41
C LEU A 135 0.08 -2.75 9.13
N GLY A 136 -1.07 -2.19 9.54
CA GLY A 136 -2.19 -2.98 10.07
C GLY A 136 -2.74 -3.98 9.06
N ILE A 137 -2.89 -3.58 7.79
CA ILE A 137 -3.29 -4.47 6.69
C ILE A 137 -2.29 -5.62 6.52
N LEU A 138 -0.99 -5.33 6.60
CA LEU A 138 0.07 -6.34 6.53
C LEU A 138 -0.01 -7.32 7.70
N LEU A 139 -0.22 -6.84 8.92
CA LEU A 139 -0.36 -7.69 10.10
C LEU A 139 -1.53 -8.67 9.92
N ILE A 140 -2.69 -8.20 9.48
CA ILE A 140 -3.84 -9.06 9.18
C ILE A 140 -3.51 -10.06 8.07
N ALA A 141 -2.76 -9.63 7.04
CA ALA A 141 -2.33 -10.53 5.97
C ALA A 141 -1.43 -11.66 6.47
N VAL A 142 -0.55 -11.40 7.45
CA VAL A 142 0.27 -12.43 8.10
C VAL A 142 -0.60 -13.42 8.87
N VAL A 143 -1.58 -12.91 9.64
CA VAL A 143 -2.54 -13.76 10.38
C VAL A 143 -3.31 -14.68 9.42
N LEU A 144 -3.84 -14.13 8.32
CA LEU A 144 -4.55 -14.90 7.30
C LEU A 144 -3.65 -15.88 6.52
N GLY A 145 -2.34 -15.62 6.45
CA GLY A 145 -1.39 -16.42 5.68
C GLY A 145 -0.75 -17.57 6.46
N GLY A 146 -0.77 -17.50 7.80
CA GLY A 146 -0.20 -18.50 8.69
C GLY A 146 -1.20 -19.53 9.25
N GLY A 147 -2.49 -19.38 8.95
CA GLY A 147 -3.57 -20.32 9.30
C GLY A 147 -3.85 -21.36 8.22
#